data_AF-A0A3S1QQD2-F1
#
_entry.id   AF-A0A3S1QQD2-F1
#
_cell.length_a   1.000
_cell.length_b   1.000
_cell.length_c   1.000
_cell.angle_alpha   90.00
_cell.angle_beta   90.00
_cell.angle_gamma   90.00
#
_symmetry.space_group_name_H-M   'P 1'
#
loop_
_entity.id
_entity.type
_entity.pdbx_description
1 polymer ?
#
loop_
_entity_poly.entity_id
_entity_poly.type
_entity_poly.pdbx_seq_one_letter_code
_entity_poly.pdbx_strand_id
1 'polypeptide(L)'
;SYDSNYEEVAGKVRLDVNASDAIQLWVMAGYGTDDNLLDNAGNAVDASGRGFYKQWSGNWAVWGGGTYKFNEKTSLNAQLSYDEGKNFGAAVNVAYDIVPGLTVTAEVDYMHVGEDTVSNWTGATKENSLGGLIRFQRSF
;
A
#
# COMPACT_ATOMS: atom_id res chain seq x y z
N SER A 1 -14.40 3.03 -9.10
CA SER A 1 -15.01 4.27 -8.56
C SER A 1 -14.93 5.36 -9.60
N TYR A 2 -15.83 6.34 -9.50
CA TYR A 2 -15.84 7.54 -10.31
C TYR A 2 -15.74 8.74 -9.36
N ASP A 3 -14.82 9.66 -9.65
CA ASP A 3 -14.67 10.92 -8.95
C ASP A 3 -15.43 11.99 -9.71
N SER A 4 -16.60 12.40 -9.22
CA SER A 4 -17.41 13.41 -9.91
C SER A 4 -16.82 14.82 -9.87
N ASN A 5 -15.90 15.10 -8.94
CA ASN A 5 -15.29 16.44 -8.84
C ASN A 5 -14.21 16.64 -9.92
N TYR A 6 -13.59 15.56 -10.36
CA TYR A 6 -12.54 15.56 -11.39
C TYR A 6 -12.97 14.83 -12.67
N GLU A 7 -14.15 14.22 -12.70
CA GLU A 7 -14.64 13.39 -13.80
C GLU A 7 -13.71 12.21 -14.14
N GLU A 8 -13.03 11.66 -13.13
CA GLU A 8 -12.02 10.61 -13.30
C GLU A 8 -12.48 9.24 -12.84
N VAL A 9 -11.92 8.18 -13.42
CA VAL A 9 -12.21 6.79 -13.02
C VAL A 9 -10.99 6.12 -12.42
N ALA A 10 -11.23 5.27 -11.43
CA ALA A 10 -10.20 4.38 -10.89
C ALA A 10 -10.78 3.01 -10.61
N GLY A 11 -10.02 1.96 -10.91
CA GLY A 11 -10.38 0.58 -10.69
C GLY A 11 -9.21 -0.20 -10.11
N LYS A 12 -9.51 -1.18 -9.25
CA LYS A 12 -8.55 -2.16 -8.77
C LYS A 12 -9.14 -3.55 -8.87
N VAL A 13 -8.31 -4.52 -9.22
CA VAL A 13 -8.66 -5.93 -9.23
C VAL A 13 -7.60 -6.67 -8.43
N ARG A 14 -8.05 -7.60 -7.58
CA ARG A 14 -7.20 -8.41 -6.72
C ARG A 14 -7.50 -9.88 -6.95
N LEU A 15 -6.43 -10.68 -6.95
CA LEU A 15 -6.48 -12.12 -6.92
C LEU A 15 -5.75 -12.61 -5.67
N ASP A 16 -6.39 -13.52 -4.94
CA ASP A 16 -5.85 -14.18 -3.76
C ASP A 16 -5.80 -15.70 -4.00
N VAL A 17 -4.70 -16.34 -3.61
CA VAL A 17 -4.45 -17.76 -3.81
C VAL A 17 -3.92 -18.37 -2.51
N ASN A 18 -4.57 -19.44 -2.05
CA ASN A 18 -4.01 -20.32 -1.03
C ASN A 18 -3.10 -21.32 -1.73
N ALA A 19 -1.78 -21.05 -1.75
CA ALA A 19 -0.81 -21.93 -2.40
C ALA A 19 -0.56 -23.22 -1.61
N SER A 20 -0.75 -23.17 -0.29
CA SER A 20 -0.75 -24.33 0.62
C SER A 20 -1.48 -23.99 1.93
N ASP A 21 -1.55 -24.92 2.87
CA ASP A 21 -2.09 -24.68 4.22
C ASP A 21 -1.33 -23.57 4.98
N ALA A 22 -0.04 -23.42 4.67
CA ALA A 22 0.85 -22.45 5.32
C ALA A 22 1.07 -21.18 4.50
N ILE A 23 0.86 -21.20 3.18
CA ILE A 23 1.22 -20.10 2.28
C ILE A 23 -0.02 -19.52 1.59
N GLN A 24 -0.22 -18.22 1.78
CA GLN A 24 -1.20 -17.42 1.05
C GLN A 24 -0.46 -16.37 0.22
N LEU A 25 -0.85 -16.21 -1.03
CA LEU A 25 -0.28 -15.24 -1.95
C LEU A 25 -1.39 -14.39 -2.54
N TRP A 26 -1.06 -13.17 -2.93
CA TRP A 26 -1.99 -12.29 -3.60
C TRP A 26 -1.28 -11.31 -4.50
N VAL A 27 -2.02 -10.83 -5.51
CA VAL A 27 -1.60 -9.77 -6.42
C VAL A 27 -2.79 -8.85 -6.67
N MET A 28 -2.52 -7.57 -6.82
CA MET A 28 -3.51 -6.56 -7.15
C MET A 28 -2.93 -5.63 -8.21
N ALA A 29 -3.74 -5.25 -9.18
CA ALA A 29 -3.42 -4.20 -10.14
C ALA A 29 -4.50 -3.13 -10.08
N GLY A 30 -4.07 -1.88 -10.23
CA GLY A 30 -4.91 -0.70 -10.27
C GLY A 30 -4.67 0.06 -11.56
N TYR A 31 -5.75 0.59 -12.13
CA TYR A 31 -5.72 1.51 -13.26
C TYR A 31 -6.66 2.67 -12.97
N GLY A 32 -6.25 3.88 -13.30
CA GLY A 32 -7.09 5.06 -13.21
C GLY A 32 -6.60 6.14 -14.15
N THR A 33 -7.49 7.04 -14.50
CA THR A 33 -7.22 8.20 -15.35
C THR A 33 -6.85 9.41 -14.49
N ASP A 34 -6.07 10.35 -15.02
CA ASP A 34 -5.56 11.49 -14.25
C ASP A 34 -5.49 12.82 -15.00
N ASP A 35 -6.11 12.91 -16.18
CA ASP A 35 -6.07 14.09 -17.05
C ASP A 35 -6.62 15.35 -16.35
N ASN A 36 -7.63 15.20 -15.49
CA ASN A 36 -8.24 16.29 -14.73
C ASN A 36 -7.71 16.39 -13.29
N LEU A 37 -6.79 15.52 -12.86
CA LEU A 37 -6.19 15.59 -11.51
C LEU A 37 -5.01 16.56 -11.45
N LEU A 38 -4.76 17.34 -12.50
CA LEU A 38 -3.57 18.20 -12.63
C LEU A 38 -3.74 19.57 -11.95
N ASP A 39 -4.80 19.78 -11.18
CA ASP A 39 -5.05 21.06 -10.55
C ASP A 39 -3.99 21.38 -9.48
N ASN A 40 -3.55 22.64 -9.52
CA ASN A 40 -2.86 23.34 -8.43
C ASN A 40 -3.63 24.65 -8.22
N ALA A 41 -4.95 24.53 -8.02
CA ALA A 41 -5.90 25.61 -8.10
C ALA A 41 -6.10 26.33 -6.75
N GLY A 42 -5.35 25.94 -5.71
CA GLY A 42 -5.53 26.47 -4.37
C GLY A 42 -6.79 25.94 -3.69
N ASN A 43 -7.24 24.74 -4.07
CA ASN A 43 -8.29 24.02 -3.37
C ASN A 43 -7.83 23.68 -1.94
N ALA A 44 -8.78 23.33 -1.07
CA ALA A 44 -8.44 22.92 0.31
C ALA A 44 -7.45 21.73 0.33
N VAL A 45 -7.52 20.85 -0.68
CA VAL A 45 -6.51 19.85 -1.03
C VAL A 45 -6.52 19.74 -2.56
N ASP A 46 -5.49 20.24 -3.23
CA ASP A 46 -5.27 20.06 -4.67
C ASP A 46 -4.96 18.58 -4.98
N ALA A 47 -5.37 18.06 -6.15
CA ALA A 47 -5.16 16.66 -6.51
C ALA A 47 -3.71 16.39 -6.94
N SER A 48 -3.06 17.34 -7.63
CA SER A 48 -1.64 17.25 -8.03
C SER A 48 -1.25 15.87 -8.60
N GLY A 49 -2.03 15.35 -9.54
CA GLY A 49 -1.87 14.06 -10.24
C GLY A 49 -2.43 12.83 -9.52
N ARG A 50 -3.04 12.97 -8.33
CA ARG A 50 -3.66 11.88 -7.54
C ARG A 50 -4.97 12.29 -6.89
N GLY A 51 -5.94 11.39 -6.94
CA GLY A 51 -7.28 11.63 -6.40
C GLY A 51 -7.57 10.75 -5.20
N PHE A 52 -8.69 11.01 -4.52
CA PHE A 52 -9.13 10.20 -3.37
C PHE A 52 -9.26 8.70 -3.72
N TYR A 53 -9.62 8.41 -4.97
CA TYR A 53 -9.78 7.05 -5.48
C TYR A 53 -8.56 6.52 -6.24
N LYS A 54 -7.64 7.38 -6.67
CA LYS A 54 -6.39 7.05 -7.41
C LYS A 54 -5.19 7.58 -6.65
N GLN A 55 -4.75 6.82 -5.65
CA GLN A 55 -3.71 7.21 -4.68
C GLN A 55 -2.28 6.94 -5.14
N TRP A 56 -2.07 6.53 -6.40
CA TRP A 56 -0.76 6.20 -6.97
C TRP A 56 -0.40 7.17 -8.10
N SER A 57 0.90 7.31 -8.36
CA SER A 57 1.39 8.20 -9.42
C SER A 57 1.17 7.57 -10.80
N GLY A 58 0.79 8.41 -11.78
CA GLY A 58 0.45 7.98 -13.13
C GLY A 58 -0.76 7.04 -13.19
N ASN A 59 -0.92 6.34 -14.31
CA ASN A 59 -2.18 5.67 -14.63
C ASN A 59 -2.32 4.28 -14.00
N TRP A 60 -1.24 3.62 -13.62
CA TRP A 60 -1.28 2.26 -13.07
C TRP A 60 -0.43 2.09 -11.82
N ALA A 61 -0.81 1.11 -11.02
CA ALA A 61 -0.03 0.62 -9.90
C ALA A 61 -0.27 -0.87 -9.68
N VAL A 62 0.72 -1.53 -9.10
CA VAL A 62 0.68 -2.95 -8.78
C VAL A 62 1.08 -3.17 -7.34
N TRP A 63 0.45 -4.16 -6.72
CA TRP A 63 0.76 -4.62 -5.38
C TRP A 63 0.81 -6.13 -5.39
N GLY A 64 1.66 -6.70 -4.55
CA GLY A 64 1.71 -8.14 -4.37
C GLY A 64 2.23 -8.46 -2.98
N GLY A 65 1.89 -9.64 -2.51
CA GLY A 65 2.36 -10.05 -1.21
C GLY A 65 1.93 -11.45 -0.86
N GLY A 66 2.28 -11.84 0.35
CA GLY A 66 1.92 -13.13 0.87
C GLY A 66 2.11 -13.22 2.37
N THR A 67 1.52 -14.27 2.90
CA THR A 67 1.58 -14.66 4.30
C THR A 67 2.12 -16.07 4.38
N TYR A 68 3.10 -16.26 5.25
CA TYR A 68 3.59 -17.58 5.66
C TYR A 68 3.23 -17.82 7.12
N LYS A 69 2.44 -18.86 7.39
CA LYS A 69 2.11 -19.32 8.74
C LYS A 69 3.17 -20.31 9.19
N PHE A 70 4.02 -19.91 10.14
CA PHE A 70 4.99 -20.83 10.74
C PHE A 70 4.29 -21.89 11.60
N ASN A 71 3.28 -21.46 12.36
CA ASN A 71 2.45 -22.27 13.23
C ASN A 71 1.16 -21.51 13.57
N GLU A 72 0.34 -22.05 14.47
CA GLU A 72 -0.94 -21.44 14.89
C GLU A 72 -0.81 -20.06 15.56
N LYS A 73 0.37 -19.73 16.10
CA LYS A 73 0.63 -18.47 16.82
C LYS A 73 1.49 -17.48 16.06
N THR A 74 2.18 -17.91 15.01
CA THR A 74 3.19 -17.08 14.34
C THR A 74 2.99 -17.06 12.84
N SER A 75 2.92 -15.85 12.28
CA SER A 75 2.91 -15.64 10.83
C SER A 75 3.85 -14.52 10.41
N LEU A 76 4.44 -14.67 9.21
CA LEU A 76 5.19 -13.64 8.50
C LEU A 76 4.32 -13.11 7.36
N ASN A 77 4.26 -11.81 7.19
CA ASN A 77 3.66 -11.16 6.04
C ASN A 77 4.71 -10.34 5.29
N ALA A 78 4.67 -10.37 3.97
CA ALA A 78 5.46 -9.50 3.12
C ALA A 78 4.57 -8.89 2.04
N GLN A 79 4.75 -7.61 1.75
CA GLN A 79 4.03 -6.87 0.71
C GLN A 79 5.01 -5.98 -0.04
N LEU A 80 4.81 -5.90 -1.36
CA LEU A 80 5.49 -5.00 -2.28
C LEU A 80 4.46 -4.16 -3.04
N SER A 81 4.86 -2.95 -3.42
CA SER A 81 4.05 -2.04 -4.23
C SER A 81 4.93 -1.27 -5.20
N TYR A 82 4.39 -1.00 -6.39
CA TYR A 82 5.04 -0.19 -7.41
C TYR A 82 4.02 0.57 -8.25
N ASP A 83 4.37 1.77 -8.71
CA ASP A 83 3.51 2.57 -9.59
C ASP A 83 4.27 3.16 -10.78
N GLU A 84 3.52 3.75 -11.72
CA GLU A 84 4.08 4.38 -12.92
C GLU A 84 5.06 5.50 -12.59
N GLY A 85 4.87 6.19 -11.46
CA GLY A 85 5.78 7.23 -10.97
C GLY A 85 7.09 6.69 -10.37
N LYS A 86 7.39 5.40 -10.57
CA LYS A 86 8.55 4.67 -10.03
C LYS A 86 8.61 4.64 -8.50
N ASN A 87 7.50 4.89 -7.81
CA ASN A 87 7.48 4.76 -6.36
C ASN A 87 7.48 3.27 -6.01
N PHE A 88 8.35 2.86 -5.10
CA PHE A 88 8.43 1.48 -4.63
C PHE A 88 8.26 1.43 -3.12
N GLY A 89 7.43 0.50 -2.65
CA GLY A 89 7.22 0.23 -1.24
C GLY A 89 7.39 -1.24 -0.93
N ALA A 90 8.04 -1.56 0.18
CA ALA A 90 8.16 -2.90 0.72
C ALA A 90 7.84 -2.89 2.22
N ALA A 91 6.97 -3.79 2.66
CA ALA A 91 6.61 -3.95 4.06
C ALA A 91 6.76 -5.42 4.45
N VAL A 92 7.40 -5.67 5.59
CA VAL A 92 7.56 -7.02 6.15
C VAL A 92 7.21 -6.97 7.63
N ASN A 93 6.32 -7.88 8.07
CA ASN A 93 5.96 -7.98 9.47
C ASN A 93 5.85 -9.41 9.97
N VAL A 94 6.09 -9.59 11.26
CA VAL A 94 5.84 -10.84 11.99
C VAL A 94 4.77 -10.58 13.03
N ALA A 95 3.68 -11.34 12.96
CA ALA A 95 2.62 -11.36 13.96
C ALA A 95 2.78 -12.58 14.86
N TYR A 96 2.77 -12.36 16.17
CA TYR A 96 2.90 -13.40 17.19
C TYR A 96 1.80 -13.29 18.25
N ASP A 97 1.02 -14.35 18.39
CA ASP A 97 0.02 -14.50 19.43
C ASP A 97 0.67 -15.02 20.71
N ILE A 98 0.92 -14.09 21.64
CA ILE A 98 1.54 -14.40 22.94
C ILE A 98 0.62 -15.31 23.75
N VAL A 99 -0.64 -14.93 23.82
CA VAL A 99 -1.75 -15.67 24.45
C VAL A 99 -3.00 -15.48 23.60
N PRO A 100 -4.02 -16.35 23.73
CA PRO A 100 -5.30 -16.15 23.03
C PRO A 100 -5.85 -14.73 23.21
N GLY A 101 -6.12 -14.07 22.09
CA GLY A 101 -6.62 -12.70 22.03
C GLY A 101 -5.58 -11.61 22.28
N LEU A 102 -4.28 -11.90 22.38
CA LEU A 102 -3.21 -10.88 22.44
C LEU A 102 -2.15 -11.15 21.37
N THR A 103 -2.10 -10.28 20.37
CA THR A 103 -1.16 -10.33 19.25
C THR A 103 -0.17 -9.17 19.35
N VAL A 104 1.12 -9.47 19.18
CA VAL A 104 2.17 -8.47 18.98
C VAL A 104 2.68 -8.59 17.55
N THR A 105 2.70 -7.47 16.83
CA THR A 105 3.22 -7.40 15.46
C THR A 105 4.41 -6.47 15.40
N ALA A 106 5.52 -6.97 14.86
CA ALA A 106 6.69 -6.15 14.53
C ALA A 106 6.76 -5.97 13.02
N GLU A 107 6.88 -4.73 12.55
CA GLU A 107 6.86 -4.37 11.13
C GLU A 107 8.03 -3.44 10.78
N VAL A 108 8.60 -3.68 9.60
CA VAL A 108 9.61 -2.82 8.97
C VAL A 108 9.13 -2.48 7.56
N ASP A 109 9.24 -1.20 7.24
CA ASP A 109 8.80 -0.63 5.96
C ASP A 109 9.98 0.05 5.29
N TYR A 110 10.12 -0.17 3.99
CA TYR A 110 11.01 0.54 3.10
C TYR A 110 10.19 1.24 2.03
N MET A 111 10.57 2.49 1.74
CA MET A 111 9.96 3.28 0.69
C MET A 111 11.03 3.96 -0.14
N HIS A 112 10.87 3.87 -1.45
CA HIS A 112 11.61 4.62 -2.44
C HIS A 112 10.65 5.55 -3.19
N VAL A 113 10.94 6.84 -3.17
CA VAL A 113 10.18 7.87 -3.88
C VAL A 113 10.78 7.99 -5.29
N GLY A 114 9.97 7.68 -6.29
CA GLY A 114 10.41 7.69 -7.68
C GLY A 114 10.51 9.09 -8.28
N GLU A 115 11.24 9.20 -9.38
CA GLU A 115 11.51 10.47 -10.08
C GLU A 115 10.25 11.12 -10.66
N ASP A 116 9.27 10.30 -11.05
CA ASP A 116 8.03 10.73 -11.70
C ASP A 116 6.86 10.77 -10.70
N THR A 117 7.17 10.97 -9.41
CA THR A 117 6.16 11.10 -8.35
C THR A 117 5.44 12.44 -8.46
N VAL A 118 4.11 12.40 -8.44
CA VAL A 118 3.29 13.61 -8.69
C VAL A 118 3.06 14.45 -7.44
N SER A 119 3.17 13.87 -6.23
CA SER A 119 3.23 14.61 -4.97
C SER A 119 3.86 13.77 -3.84
N ASN A 120 4.22 14.37 -2.72
CA ASN A 120 4.76 13.66 -1.56
C ASN A 120 3.92 13.93 -0.30
N TRP A 121 2.92 13.08 -0.09
CA TRP A 121 2.04 13.10 1.08
C TRP A 121 2.56 12.33 2.30
N THR A 122 3.62 11.54 2.15
CA THR A 122 4.22 10.79 3.27
C THR A 122 5.12 11.67 4.13
N GLY A 123 5.44 12.89 3.66
CA GLY A 123 6.39 13.79 4.31
C GLY A 123 7.83 13.28 4.24
N ALA A 124 8.10 12.29 3.39
CA ALA A 124 9.43 11.71 3.27
C ALA A 124 10.41 12.70 2.63
N THR A 125 11.39 13.15 3.38
CA THR A 125 12.36 14.14 2.89
C THR A 125 13.52 13.54 2.11
N LYS A 126 13.59 12.20 2.02
CA LYS A 126 14.64 11.46 1.32
C LYS A 126 14.01 10.54 0.28
N GLU A 127 14.73 10.38 -0.82
CA GLU A 127 14.42 9.42 -1.88
C GLU A 127 14.22 8.01 -1.33
N ASN A 128 15.06 7.60 -0.36
CA ASN A 128 14.98 6.31 0.30
C ASN A 128 14.69 6.50 1.79
N SER A 129 13.64 5.85 2.28
CA SER A 129 13.17 5.94 3.66
C SER A 129 12.97 4.55 4.26
N LEU A 130 13.32 4.40 5.54
CA LEU A 130 13.09 3.19 6.32
C LEU A 130 12.27 3.57 7.56
N GLY A 131 11.23 2.81 7.83
CA GLY A 131 10.35 2.97 8.98
C GLY A 131 10.05 1.62 9.63
N GLY A 132 9.36 1.67 10.75
CA GLY A 132 8.86 0.47 11.40
C GLY A 132 7.96 0.79 12.57
N LEU A 133 7.19 -0.19 12.99
CA LEU A 133 6.27 -0.08 14.11
C LEU A 133 6.19 -1.39 14.88
N ILE A 134 5.82 -1.26 16.16
CA ILE A 134 5.40 -2.37 17.00
C ILE A 134 3.94 -2.13 17.36
N ARG A 135 3.06 -3.08 17.01
CA ARG A 135 1.63 -3.02 17.29
C ARG A 135 1.26 -4.05 18.34
N PHE A 136 0.46 -3.62 19.31
CA PHE A 136 -0.18 -4.48 20.29
C PHE A 136 -1.69 -4.49 20.03
N GLN A 137 -2.27 -5.67 19.84
CA GLN A 137 -3.70 -5.84 19.59
C GLN A 137 -4.29 -6.82 20.60
N ARG A 138 -5.32 -6.38 21.34
CA ARG A 138 -6.08 -7.21 22.28
C ARG A 138 -7.52 -7.35 21.78
N SER A 139 -8.01 -8.58 21.73
CA SER A 139 -9.43 -8.91 21.52
C SER A 139 -10.02 -9.42 22.84
N PHE A 140 -11.27 -9.03 23.14
CA PHE A 140 -12.00 -9.39 24.36
C PHE A 140 -13.11 -10.39 24.07
#